data_AF-A0A179SYE4-F1
#
_entry.id   AF-A0A179SYE4-F1
#
_cell.length_a   1.000
_cell.length_b   1.000
_cell.length_c   1.000
_cell.angle_alpha   90.00
_cell.angle_beta   90.00
_cell.angle_gamma   90.00
#
_symmetry.space_group_name_H-M   'P 1'
#
loop_
_entity.id
_entity.type
_entity.pdbx_description
1 polymer ?
#
loop_
_entity_poly.entity_id
_entity_poly.type
_entity_poly.pdbx_seq_one_letter_code
_entity_poly.pdbx_strand_id
1 'polypeptide(L)'
;MKYTLLTFILYLLPFSLDHQHTYASTVEYPPSPISFQIDMQNWDSIDESLPRKSTFTVIDVESGMSFDVQRRAGSGHADVQPLTKKDTKIMKAIYNGTWSWHRRAVLILAHDSSLIPASMHGMPHGAGALQNGFPGHFCIHFAGSTTHRTGKSDISHHVMILKAAGRIDEYMNNLPSSQLLNVFLVTIKNGDQGLAEKISISKHRNIKRELNKIEKIEAMQWSILQTKETDSSSSLVKEIPVEVKLFIKDRGPVKTNLTFTLVRASPISPWKVNIDPFLSSVK
;
A
#
# COMPACT_ATOMS: atom_id res chain seq x y z
N MET A 1 46.99 -57.67 -39.69
CA MET A 1 46.37 -56.32 -39.71
C MET A 1 46.87 -55.55 -38.49
N LYS A 2 47.63 -54.48 -38.70
CA LYS A 2 48.19 -53.63 -37.64
C LYS A 2 47.21 -52.47 -37.40
N TYR A 3 46.75 -52.27 -36.17
CA TYR A 3 45.99 -51.08 -35.79
C TYR A 3 46.91 -50.10 -35.07
N THR A 4 47.07 -48.93 -35.67
CA THR A 4 47.89 -47.82 -35.17
C THR A 4 47.05 -46.99 -34.20
N LEU A 5 47.53 -46.81 -32.97
CA LEU A 5 46.92 -45.95 -31.96
C LEU A 5 47.27 -44.49 -32.27
N LEU A 6 46.28 -43.67 -32.62
CA LEU A 6 46.44 -42.24 -32.91
C LEU A 6 46.09 -41.43 -31.66
N THR A 7 47.10 -40.86 -31.01
CA THR A 7 46.94 -39.93 -29.88
C THR A 7 46.65 -38.53 -30.41
N PHE A 8 45.48 -37.97 -30.14
CA PHE A 8 45.10 -36.62 -30.55
C PHE A 8 45.38 -35.65 -29.39
N ILE A 9 46.39 -34.79 -29.54
CA ILE A 9 46.68 -33.68 -28.60
C ILE A 9 45.90 -32.46 -29.08
N LEU A 10 44.92 -32.04 -28.28
CA LEU A 10 44.10 -30.85 -28.54
C LEU A 10 44.83 -29.61 -28.02
N TYR A 11 45.42 -28.82 -28.91
CA TYR A 11 45.95 -27.49 -28.58
C TYR A 11 44.80 -26.49 -28.44
N LEU A 12 44.56 -26.00 -27.22
CA LEU A 12 43.68 -24.87 -26.95
C LEU A 12 44.41 -23.55 -27.26
N LEU A 13 44.09 -22.96 -28.40
CA LEU A 13 44.43 -21.57 -28.72
C LEU A 13 43.48 -20.63 -27.96
N PRO A 14 43.97 -19.68 -27.14
CA PRO A 14 43.11 -18.66 -26.58
C PRO A 14 42.74 -17.65 -27.69
N PHE A 15 41.49 -17.71 -28.13
CA PHE A 15 40.89 -16.61 -28.89
C PHE A 15 40.72 -15.43 -27.93
N SER A 16 41.53 -14.40 -28.10
CA SER A 16 41.33 -13.10 -27.45
C SER A 16 40.10 -12.44 -28.07
N LEU A 17 38.93 -12.62 -27.43
CA LEU A 17 37.75 -11.82 -27.70
C LEU A 17 38.01 -10.41 -27.15
N ASP A 18 38.25 -9.46 -28.05
CA ASP A 18 38.34 -8.04 -27.73
C ASP A 18 36.94 -7.57 -27.28
N HIS A 19 36.70 -7.59 -25.98
CA HIS A 19 35.48 -7.08 -25.38
C HIS A 19 35.52 -5.54 -25.43
N GLN A 20 34.94 -4.95 -26.47
CA GLN A 20 34.55 -3.55 -26.40
C GLN A 20 33.50 -3.40 -25.30
N HIS A 21 33.92 -2.85 -24.16
CA HIS A 21 33.04 -2.47 -23.08
C HIS A 21 32.04 -1.43 -23.61
N THR A 22 30.80 -1.86 -23.82
CA THR A 22 29.70 -0.94 -24.09
C THR A 22 29.36 -0.25 -22.76
N TYR A 23 29.82 0.98 -22.58
CA TYR A 23 29.40 1.81 -21.45
C TYR A 23 27.99 2.32 -21.71
N ALA A 24 27.13 2.23 -20.69
CA ALA A 24 25.86 2.94 -20.69
C ALA A 24 26.16 4.43 -20.60
N SER A 25 25.92 5.19 -21.67
CA SER A 25 25.84 6.65 -21.57
C SER A 25 24.62 6.98 -20.73
N THR A 26 24.84 7.56 -19.55
CA THR A 26 23.79 8.20 -18.76
C THR A 26 23.27 9.39 -19.56
N VAL A 27 22.09 9.26 -20.13
CA VAL A 27 21.36 10.42 -20.67
C VAL A 27 21.03 11.31 -19.48
N GLU A 28 21.76 12.41 -19.33
CA GLU A 28 21.44 13.46 -18.35
C GLU A 28 20.12 14.10 -18.77
N TYR A 29 19.03 13.71 -18.11
CA TYR A 29 17.79 14.46 -18.18
C TYR A 29 18.01 15.81 -17.49
N PRO A 30 17.46 16.92 -18.01
CA PRO A 30 17.48 18.19 -17.29
C PRO A 30 16.91 17.97 -15.89
N PRO A 31 17.45 18.61 -14.85
CA PRO A 31 16.98 18.43 -13.48
C PRO A 31 15.49 18.74 -13.44
N SER A 32 14.69 17.71 -13.17
CA SER A 32 13.27 17.88 -12.86
C SER A 32 13.18 18.83 -11.66
N PRO A 33 12.30 19.84 -11.69
CA PRO A 33 12.10 20.71 -10.53
C PRO A 33 11.57 19.93 -9.32
N ILE A 34 11.07 18.71 -9.53
CA ILE A 34 10.61 17.79 -8.48
C ILE A 34 11.73 16.79 -8.19
N SER A 35 12.15 16.72 -6.92
CA SER A 35 13.02 15.65 -6.44
C SER A 35 12.23 14.33 -6.41
N PHE A 36 12.69 13.33 -7.17
CA PHE A 36 12.14 11.97 -7.12
C PHE A 36 12.68 11.15 -5.93
N GLN A 37 13.50 11.75 -5.06
CA GLN A 37 13.86 11.12 -3.79
C GLN A 37 12.67 11.17 -2.86
N ILE A 38 12.12 9.98 -2.59
CA ILE A 38 11.01 9.81 -1.67
C ILE A 38 11.57 9.74 -0.25
N ASP A 39 11.28 10.75 0.57
CA ASP A 39 11.79 10.85 1.94
C ASP A 39 10.70 10.53 2.98
N MET A 40 10.88 9.43 3.72
CA MET A 40 9.92 8.97 4.72
C MET A 40 10.19 9.66 6.07
N GLN A 41 9.84 10.93 6.15
CA GLN A 41 10.01 11.75 7.35
C GLN A 41 9.04 11.36 8.46
N ASN A 42 9.51 11.43 9.71
CA ASN A 42 8.67 11.24 10.90
C ASN A 42 7.75 12.45 11.11
N TRP A 43 6.57 12.21 11.68
CA TRP A 43 5.58 13.21 12.05
C TRP A 43 6.18 14.42 12.76
N ASP A 44 7.13 14.24 13.68
CA ASP A 44 7.73 15.37 14.41
C ASP A 44 8.43 16.36 13.44
N SER A 45 9.18 15.84 12.46
CA SER A 45 9.80 16.66 11.41
C SER A 45 8.76 17.27 10.45
N ILE A 46 7.68 16.53 10.17
CA ILE A 46 6.57 17.02 9.35
C ILE A 46 5.77 18.12 10.04
N ASP A 47 5.62 18.06 11.36
CA ASP A 47 4.89 19.08 12.14
C ASP A 47 5.58 20.44 12.01
N GLU A 48 6.91 20.43 12.00
CA GLU A 48 7.76 21.59 11.78
C GLU A 48 7.72 22.09 10.32
N SER A 49 7.85 21.19 9.33
CA SER A 49 7.94 21.57 7.92
C SER A 49 6.61 21.94 7.27
N LEU A 50 5.49 21.39 7.77
CA LEU A 50 4.13 21.71 7.33
C LEU A 50 3.33 22.35 8.47
N PRO A 51 3.67 23.58 8.93
CA PRO A 51 3.05 24.19 10.09
C PRO A 51 1.56 24.51 9.85
N ARG A 52 0.80 24.79 10.91
CA ARG A 52 -0.62 25.18 10.77
C ARG A 52 -0.75 26.41 9.88
N LYS A 53 -1.81 26.43 9.06
CA LYS A 53 -2.11 27.39 7.97
C LYS A 53 -1.22 27.27 6.72
N SER A 54 -0.20 26.41 6.72
CA SER A 54 0.53 26.08 5.48
C SER A 54 -0.42 25.45 4.45
N THR A 55 -0.06 25.62 3.18
CA THR A 55 -0.78 25.06 2.05
C THR A 55 0.15 24.16 1.26
N PHE A 56 -0.31 23.00 0.83
CA PHE A 56 0.51 22.07 0.05
C PHE A 56 -0.38 21.24 -0.88
N THR A 57 0.25 20.62 -1.87
CA THR A 57 -0.46 19.78 -2.84
C THR A 57 -0.43 18.33 -2.39
N VAL A 58 -1.59 17.69 -2.42
CA VAL A 58 -1.76 16.25 -2.21
C VAL A 58 -1.86 15.58 -3.58
N ILE A 59 -1.10 14.53 -3.81
CA ILE A 59 -1.11 13.73 -5.03
C ILE A 59 -1.53 12.31 -4.67
N ASP A 60 -2.65 11.84 -5.22
CA ASP A 60 -3.12 10.47 -5.01
C ASP A 60 -2.34 9.49 -5.88
N VAL A 61 -1.73 8.48 -5.25
CA VAL A 61 -0.79 7.57 -5.94
C VAL A 61 -1.48 6.71 -7.00
N GLU A 62 -2.73 6.32 -6.80
CA GLU A 62 -3.40 5.40 -7.74
C GLU A 62 -4.04 6.14 -8.92
N SER A 63 -4.69 7.28 -8.68
CA SER A 63 -5.37 8.04 -9.74
C SER A 63 -4.45 9.05 -10.43
N GLY A 64 -3.35 9.45 -9.80
CA GLY A 64 -2.48 10.55 -10.24
C GLY A 64 -3.12 11.93 -10.11
N MET A 65 -4.35 12.03 -9.60
CA MET A 65 -5.04 13.30 -9.40
C MET A 65 -4.42 14.05 -8.22
N SER A 66 -4.34 15.38 -8.35
CA SER A 66 -3.79 16.25 -7.32
C SER A 66 -4.69 17.42 -6.98
N PHE A 67 -4.65 17.84 -5.72
CA PHE A 67 -5.45 18.95 -5.20
C PHE A 67 -4.73 19.65 -4.06
N ASP A 68 -5.03 20.92 -3.88
CA ASP A 68 -4.39 21.73 -2.84
C ASP A 68 -5.19 21.68 -1.54
N VAL A 69 -4.48 21.70 -0.42
CA VAL A 69 -5.06 21.70 0.92
C VAL A 69 -4.42 22.79 1.79
N GLN A 70 -5.10 23.12 2.88
CA GLN A 70 -4.54 23.90 3.99
C GLN A 70 -4.56 23.06 5.27
N ARG A 71 -3.45 23.02 6.00
CA ARG A 71 -3.42 22.44 7.36
C ARG A 71 -4.09 23.38 8.35
N ARG A 72 -5.00 22.86 9.17
CA ARG A 72 -5.78 23.64 10.15
C ARG A 72 -5.44 23.27 11.59
N ALA A 73 -5.25 21.98 11.86
CA ALA A 73 -5.04 21.48 13.22
C ALA A 73 -4.18 20.21 13.19
N GLY A 74 -4.36 19.36 14.20
CA GLY A 74 -3.63 18.12 14.39
C GLY A 74 -2.38 18.29 15.26
N SER A 75 -2.14 17.28 16.10
CA SER A 75 -0.97 17.15 17.00
C SER A 75 -0.23 15.83 16.82
N GLY A 76 -0.91 14.76 16.35
CA GLY A 76 -0.30 13.47 16.00
C GLY A 76 -0.35 13.13 14.50
N HIS A 77 -0.96 14.01 13.70
CA HIS A 77 -1.09 13.96 12.24
C HIS A 77 -1.64 15.31 11.75
N ALA A 78 -1.79 15.51 10.44
CA ALA A 78 -2.28 16.77 9.89
C ALA A 78 -3.81 16.74 9.68
N ASP A 79 -4.53 17.62 10.37
CA ASP A 79 -5.94 17.90 10.07
C ASP A 79 -6.01 18.98 8.99
N VAL A 80 -6.48 18.62 7.80
CA VAL A 80 -6.43 19.44 6.59
C VAL A 80 -7.79 19.64 5.94
N GLN A 81 -7.91 20.68 5.12
CA GLN A 81 -9.12 20.98 4.34
C GLN A 81 -8.70 21.26 2.89
N PRO A 82 -9.48 20.82 1.87
CA PRO A 82 -9.25 21.26 0.49
C PRO A 82 -9.23 22.79 0.41
N LEU A 83 -8.36 23.38 -0.39
CA LEU A 83 -8.19 24.84 -0.39
C LEU A 83 -9.39 25.53 -1.05
N THR A 84 -9.89 24.97 -2.15
CA THR A 84 -10.99 25.54 -2.95
C THR A 84 -12.12 24.54 -3.22
N LYS A 85 -13.24 25.03 -3.78
CA LYS A 85 -14.32 24.17 -4.30
C LYS A 85 -13.86 23.25 -5.43
N LYS A 86 -12.83 23.64 -6.19
CA LYS A 86 -12.23 22.79 -7.23
C LYS A 86 -11.49 21.62 -6.58
N ASP A 87 -10.68 21.89 -5.56
CA ASP A 87 -9.94 20.86 -4.81
C ASP A 87 -10.89 19.86 -4.15
N THR A 88 -11.98 20.34 -3.55
CA THR A 88 -13.03 19.48 -2.99
C THR A 88 -13.64 18.55 -4.05
N LYS A 89 -13.87 19.03 -5.27
CA LYS A 89 -14.40 18.21 -6.37
C LYS A 89 -13.39 17.15 -6.81
N ILE A 90 -12.10 17.49 -6.89
CA ILE A 90 -11.02 16.56 -7.24
C ILE A 90 -10.93 15.47 -6.18
N MET A 91 -10.87 15.85 -4.90
CA MET A 91 -10.84 14.91 -3.77
C MET A 91 -12.07 13.98 -3.79
N LYS A 92 -13.26 14.51 -4.07
CA LYS A 92 -14.48 13.69 -4.18
C LYS A 92 -14.43 12.72 -5.36
N ALA A 93 -13.81 13.11 -6.48
CA ALA A 93 -13.61 12.25 -7.64
C ALA A 93 -12.62 11.10 -7.35
N ILE A 94 -11.55 11.36 -6.60
CA ILE A 94 -10.61 10.32 -6.11
C ILE A 94 -11.36 9.22 -5.32
N TYR A 95 -12.43 9.58 -4.61
CA TYR A 95 -13.30 8.64 -3.90
C TYR A 95 -14.59 8.29 -4.66
N ASN A 96 -14.55 8.29 -5.99
CA ASN A 96 -15.64 7.85 -6.86
C ASN A 96 -16.99 8.56 -6.58
N GLY A 97 -16.94 9.84 -6.22
CA GLY A 97 -18.14 10.65 -5.98
C GLY A 97 -18.71 10.55 -4.56
N THR A 98 -18.11 9.75 -3.67
CA THR A 98 -18.60 9.53 -2.29
C THR A 98 -17.51 9.78 -1.26
N TRP A 99 -17.87 10.20 -0.05
CA TRP A 99 -16.88 10.32 1.03
C TRP A 99 -16.64 8.96 1.67
N SER A 100 -15.39 8.61 1.94
CA SER A 100 -15.03 7.29 2.46
C SER A 100 -13.92 7.36 3.50
N TRP A 101 -13.96 6.42 4.45
CA TRP A 101 -12.88 6.17 5.39
C TRP A 101 -11.76 5.32 4.80
N HIS A 102 -11.86 4.84 3.55
CA HIS A 102 -10.77 4.09 2.91
C HIS A 102 -9.48 4.91 2.88
N ARG A 103 -8.40 4.29 3.38
CA ARG A 103 -7.08 4.92 3.38
C ARG A 103 -6.52 4.81 1.98
N ARG A 104 -5.95 5.89 1.49
CA ARG A 104 -5.27 5.96 0.20
C ARG A 104 -3.82 6.35 0.43
N ALA A 105 -2.94 5.82 -0.43
CA ALA A 105 -1.54 6.21 -0.51
C ALA A 105 -1.45 7.54 -1.25
N VAL A 106 -0.77 8.53 -0.66
CA VAL A 106 -0.61 9.86 -1.25
C VAL A 106 0.83 10.34 -1.11
N LEU A 107 1.22 11.23 -2.00
CA LEU A 107 2.45 12.01 -1.89
C LEU A 107 2.09 13.46 -1.60
N ILE A 108 2.78 14.07 -0.66
CA ILE A 108 2.69 15.49 -0.39
C ILE A 108 3.82 16.19 -1.13
N LEU A 109 3.48 17.09 -2.03
CA LEU A 109 4.43 17.99 -2.65
C LEU A 109 4.55 19.23 -1.76
N ALA A 110 5.65 19.30 -1.01
CA ALA A 110 5.96 20.44 -0.15
C ALA A 110 6.53 21.61 -0.96
N HIS A 111 6.62 22.79 -0.34
CA HIS A 111 7.07 24.01 -1.00
C HIS A 111 8.52 23.95 -1.50
N ASP A 112 9.36 23.13 -0.87
CA ASP A 112 10.75 22.87 -1.28
C ASP A 112 10.86 21.84 -2.42
N SER A 113 9.73 21.47 -3.03
CA SER A 113 9.63 20.47 -4.11
C SER A 113 10.03 19.04 -3.70
N SER A 114 10.05 18.74 -2.41
CA SER A 114 10.16 17.37 -1.89
C SER A 114 8.83 16.61 -2.00
N LEU A 115 8.92 15.29 -2.20
CA LEU A 115 7.78 14.38 -2.20
C LEU A 115 7.80 13.53 -0.93
N ILE A 116 6.80 13.74 -0.09
CA ILE A 116 6.70 13.10 1.23
C ILE A 116 5.60 12.03 1.18
N PRO A 117 5.90 10.75 1.42
CA PRO A 117 4.91 9.69 1.55
C PRO A 117 3.98 9.92 2.72
N ALA A 118 2.69 9.81 2.45
CA ALA A 118 1.66 9.92 3.45
C ALA A 118 0.48 9.01 3.13
N SER A 119 -0.51 9.03 4.00
CA SER A 119 -1.79 8.39 3.77
C SER A 119 -2.94 9.29 4.20
N MET A 120 -3.96 9.39 3.36
CA MET A 120 -5.18 10.15 3.67
C MET A 120 -6.41 9.24 3.73
N HIS A 121 -7.49 9.73 4.33
CA HIS A 121 -8.84 9.23 4.07
C HIS A 121 -9.75 10.39 3.58
N GLY A 122 -10.90 10.07 2.99
CA GLY A 122 -11.78 11.05 2.33
C GLY A 122 -12.91 11.60 3.19
N MET A 123 -13.22 10.93 4.31
CA MET A 123 -14.40 11.27 5.11
C MET A 123 -14.23 12.61 5.86
N PRO A 124 -15.12 13.60 5.63
CA PRO A 124 -15.15 14.82 6.42
C PRO A 124 -15.53 14.51 7.87
N HIS A 125 -14.82 15.11 8.81
CA HIS A 125 -15.15 15.07 10.23
C HIS A 125 -14.65 16.32 10.95
N GLY A 126 -15.08 16.49 12.20
CA GLY A 126 -14.81 17.69 12.98
C GLY A 126 -15.34 18.98 12.30
N ALA A 127 -14.81 20.13 12.72
CA ALA A 127 -15.23 21.42 12.20
C ALA A 127 -14.47 21.82 10.91
N GLY A 128 -15.19 22.48 10.01
CA GLY A 128 -14.69 23.13 8.79
C GLY A 128 -14.39 24.62 9.04
N ALA A 129 -13.39 25.20 8.36
CA ALA A 129 -13.06 26.63 8.48
C ALA A 129 -13.12 27.39 7.14
N LEU A 130 -12.99 26.69 6.02
CA LEU A 130 -13.01 27.28 4.68
C LEU A 130 -14.36 27.06 3.99
N GLN A 131 -14.79 28.02 3.17
CA GLN A 131 -15.99 27.89 2.32
C GLN A 131 -15.68 27.15 1.00
N ASN A 132 -15.06 25.98 1.13
CA ASN A 132 -14.59 25.12 0.03
C ASN A 132 -15.62 24.05 -0.38
N GLY A 133 -16.79 23.99 0.28
CA GLY A 133 -17.80 22.95 0.04
C GLY A 133 -17.46 21.57 0.65
N PHE A 134 -16.42 21.48 1.47
CA PHE A 134 -16.03 20.30 2.23
C PHE A 134 -16.46 20.48 3.71
N PRO A 135 -17.40 19.67 4.23
CA PRO A 135 -18.04 19.93 5.51
C PRO A 135 -17.22 19.39 6.71
N GLY A 136 -16.03 19.95 6.94
CA GLY A 136 -15.15 19.51 8.04
C GLY A 136 -13.68 19.64 7.69
N HIS A 137 -12.87 18.74 8.23
CA HIS A 137 -11.50 18.44 7.80
C HIS A 137 -11.35 16.92 7.56
N PHE A 138 -10.21 16.54 7.02
CA PHE A 138 -9.78 15.15 6.89
C PHE A 138 -8.34 15.00 7.37
N CYS A 139 -7.93 13.77 7.68
CA CYS A 139 -6.61 13.51 8.23
C CYS A 139 -5.64 13.06 7.14
N ILE A 140 -4.41 13.58 7.21
CA ILE A 140 -3.24 13.03 6.51
C ILE A 140 -2.25 12.55 7.55
N HIS A 141 -1.91 11.27 7.49
CA HIS A 141 -0.96 10.59 8.35
C HIS A 141 0.37 10.38 7.65
N PHE A 142 1.46 10.58 8.38
CA PHE A 142 2.85 10.38 7.96
C PHE A 142 3.48 9.25 8.78
N ALA A 143 4.74 8.92 8.51
CA ALA A 143 5.45 7.97 9.35
C ALA A 143 5.50 8.48 10.80
N GLY A 144 5.28 7.60 11.78
CA GLY A 144 5.20 7.99 13.20
C GLY A 144 3.89 8.66 13.64
N SER A 145 2.97 8.98 12.73
CA SER A 145 1.67 9.57 13.10
C SER A 145 0.82 8.65 13.98
N THR A 146 0.01 9.26 14.85
CA THR A 146 -0.92 8.56 15.75
C THR A 146 -2.37 9.00 15.51
N THR A 147 -3.32 8.13 15.84
CA THR A 147 -4.76 8.44 15.72
C THR A 147 -5.27 9.24 16.91
N HIS A 148 -6.17 10.20 16.67
CA HIS A 148 -6.78 11.06 17.71
C HIS A 148 -7.37 10.26 18.88
N ARG A 149 -8.13 9.19 18.59
CA ARG A 149 -8.91 8.48 19.62
C ARG A 149 -8.07 7.58 20.53
N THR A 150 -6.99 7.00 20.00
CA THR A 150 -6.26 5.94 20.72
C THR A 150 -4.81 6.28 21.01
N GLY A 151 -4.25 7.34 20.39
CA GLY A 151 -2.83 7.66 20.47
C GLY A 151 -1.93 6.59 19.86
N LYS A 152 -2.49 5.62 19.12
CA LYS A 152 -1.75 4.52 18.49
C LYS A 152 -1.64 4.73 16.99
N SER A 153 -0.58 4.16 16.42
CA SER A 153 -0.39 4.01 14.97
C SER A 153 -1.50 3.13 14.39
N ASP A 154 -2.04 3.53 13.23
CA ASP A 154 -3.04 2.76 12.47
C ASP A 154 -2.33 1.99 11.36
N ILE A 155 -2.37 0.66 11.43
CA ILE A 155 -1.80 -0.21 10.38
C ILE A 155 -2.36 0.11 8.99
N SER A 156 -3.62 0.59 8.90
CA SER A 156 -4.25 0.97 7.64
C SER A 156 -3.53 2.15 6.99
N HIS A 157 -3.11 3.13 7.78
CA HIS A 157 -2.30 4.25 7.30
C HIS A 157 -0.86 3.81 7.05
N HIS A 158 -0.27 2.99 7.92
CA HIS A 158 1.10 2.50 7.77
C HIS A 158 1.33 1.77 6.43
N VAL A 159 0.42 0.85 6.06
CA VAL A 159 0.48 0.13 4.78
C VAL A 159 0.42 1.09 3.58
N MET A 160 -0.41 2.13 3.66
CA MET A 160 -0.54 3.14 2.59
C MET A 160 0.65 4.09 2.52
N ILE A 161 1.26 4.45 3.66
CA ILE A 161 2.50 5.23 3.72
C ILE A 161 3.64 4.43 3.07
N LEU A 162 3.77 3.14 3.39
CA LEU A 162 4.76 2.25 2.77
C LEU A 162 4.51 2.07 1.27
N LYS A 163 3.24 2.00 0.84
CA LYS A 163 2.86 1.97 -0.58
C LYS A 163 3.30 3.25 -1.29
N ALA A 164 2.98 4.42 -0.72
CA ALA A 164 3.42 5.72 -1.24
C ALA A 164 4.96 5.83 -1.27
N ALA A 165 5.64 5.23 -0.29
CA ALA A 165 7.10 5.23 -0.18
C ALA A 165 7.79 4.27 -1.18
N GLY A 166 7.05 3.44 -1.91
CA GLY A 166 7.64 2.38 -2.75
C GLY A 166 8.28 1.23 -1.97
N ARG A 167 8.02 1.13 -0.65
CA ARG A 167 8.63 0.14 0.26
C ARG A 167 7.70 -1.01 0.67
N ILE A 168 6.48 -1.04 0.12
CA ILE A 168 5.47 -2.04 0.51
C ILE A 168 5.89 -3.47 0.19
N ASP A 169 6.63 -3.70 -0.89
CA ASP A 169 7.08 -5.05 -1.29
C ASP A 169 8.13 -5.60 -0.34
N GLU A 170 9.14 -4.78 -0.03
CA GLU A 170 10.17 -5.09 0.98
C GLU A 170 9.52 -5.45 2.31
N TYR A 171 8.56 -4.65 2.75
CA TYR A 171 7.83 -4.90 3.99
C TYR A 171 7.08 -6.23 3.95
N MET A 172 6.19 -6.44 2.96
CA MET A 172 5.35 -7.64 2.87
C MET A 172 6.16 -8.93 2.71
N ASN A 173 7.27 -8.88 1.98
CA ASN A 173 8.07 -10.07 1.71
C ASN A 173 8.73 -10.65 2.97
N ASN A 174 8.94 -9.81 4.00
CA ASN A 174 9.58 -10.19 5.25
C ASN A 174 8.60 -10.50 6.39
N LEU A 175 7.28 -10.40 6.16
CA LEU A 175 6.29 -10.63 7.19
C LEU A 175 6.05 -12.12 7.46
N PRO A 176 5.90 -12.54 8.74
CA PRO A 176 5.34 -13.83 9.07
C PRO A 176 3.88 -13.93 8.64
N SER A 177 3.39 -15.17 8.48
CA SER A 177 2.08 -15.48 7.90
C SER A 177 0.91 -14.71 8.52
N SER A 178 0.82 -14.65 9.85
CA SER A 178 -0.24 -13.96 10.58
C SER A 178 -0.22 -12.43 10.36
N GLN A 179 0.98 -11.83 10.31
CA GLN A 179 1.14 -10.41 10.04
C GLN A 179 0.83 -10.07 8.58
N LEU A 180 1.25 -10.91 7.63
CA LEU A 180 0.88 -10.73 6.22
C LEU A 180 -0.63 -10.86 6.02
N LEU A 181 -1.29 -11.81 6.70
CA LEU A 181 -2.75 -11.92 6.67
C LEU A 181 -3.42 -10.65 7.18
N ASN A 182 -2.89 -10.05 8.25
CA ASN A 182 -3.41 -8.78 8.77
C ASN A 182 -3.25 -7.65 7.74
N VAL A 183 -2.11 -7.56 7.05
CA VAL A 183 -1.91 -6.61 5.94
C VAL A 183 -2.91 -6.87 4.81
N PHE A 184 -3.11 -8.12 4.41
CA PHE A 184 -4.11 -8.49 3.42
C PHE A 184 -5.53 -8.04 3.82
N LEU A 185 -5.95 -8.25 5.05
CA LEU A 185 -7.28 -7.79 5.52
C LEU A 185 -7.38 -6.25 5.53
N VAL A 186 -6.29 -5.55 5.80
CA VAL A 186 -6.18 -4.09 5.63
C VAL A 186 -6.35 -3.67 4.17
N THR A 187 -5.74 -4.38 3.21
CA THR A 187 -5.87 -4.03 1.79
C THR A 187 -7.31 -4.18 1.32
N ILE A 188 -7.99 -5.25 1.76
CA ILE A 188 -9.42 -5.47 1.51
C ILE A 188 -10.26 -4.36 2.14
N LYS A 189 -10.00 -4.00 3.41
CA LYS A 189 -10.70 -2.92 4.11
C LYS A 189 -10.53 -1.56 3.44
N ASN A 190 -9.38 -1.29 2.84
CA ASN A 190 -9.13 -0.04 2.12
C ASN A 190 -9.63 -0.04 0.67
N GLY A 191 -10.13 -1.18 0.18
CA GLY A 191 -10.52 -1.34 -1.21
C GLY A 191 -9.35 -1.32 -2.21
N ASP A 192 -8.12 -1.59 -1.75
CA ASP A 192 -6.91 -1.53 -2.57
C ASP A 192 -6.75 -2.81 -3.40
N GLN A 193 -7.31 -2.80 -4.61
CA GLN A 193 -7.28 -3.94 -5.52
C GLN A 193 -5.87 -4.31 -5.96
N GLY A 194 -4.99 -3.32 -6.16
CA GLY A 194 -3.63 -3.54 -6.62
C GLY A 194 -2.79 -4.31 -5.59
N LEU A 195 -2.87 -3.92 -4.31
CA LEU A 195 -2.22 -4.68 -3.24
C LEU A 195 -2.92 -6.01 -2.97
N ALA A 196 -4.25 -6.07 -3.03
CA ALA A 196 -4.98 -7.32 -2.85
C ALA A 196 -4.55 -8.36 -3.90
N GLU A 197 -4.46 -7.98 -5.17
CA GLU A 197 -3.95 -8.83 -6.26
C GLU A 197 -2.50 -9.27 -5.98
N LYS A 198 -1.65 -8.35 -5.52
CA LYS A 198 -0.23 -8.65 -5.26
C LYS A 198 0.00 -9.66 -4.15
N ILE A 199 -0.81 -9.63 -3.10
CA ILE A 199 -0.65 -10.47 -1.90
C ILE A 199 -1.36 -11.82 -2.06
N SER A 200 -2.38 -11.90 -2.92
CA SER A 200 -3.26 -13.06 -2.98
C SER A 200 -2.94 -14.06 -4.09
N ILE A 201 -3.37 -15.30 -3.86
CA ILE A 201 -3.56 -16.33 -4.88
C ILE A 201 -5.03 -16.74 -4.88
N SER A 202 -5.52 -17.20 -6.03
CA SER A 202 -6.91 -17.62 -6.21
C SER A 202 -7.00 -18.73 -7.23
N LYS A 203 -7.98 -19.63 -7.11
CA LYS A 203 -8.33 -20.57 -8.18
C LYS A 203 -9.10 -19.91 -9.33
N HIS A 204 -9.60 -18.70 -9.14
CA HIS A 204 -10.34 -17.97 -10.16
C HIS A 204 -9.40 -17.50 -11.27
N ARG A 205 -9.71 -17.85 -12.53
CA ARG A 205 -8.90 -17.47 -13.70
C ARG A 205 -8.74 -15.96 -13.88
N ASN A 206 -9.70 -15.16 -13.42
CA ASN A 206 -9.68 -13.70 -13.50
C ASN A 206 -9.94 -13.09 -12.12
N ILE A 207 -8.90 -13.06 -11.30
CA ILE A 207 -8.95 -12.50 -9.95
C ILE A 207 -9.32 -11.01 -9.95
N LYS A 208 -8.82 -10.22 -10.92
CA LYS A 208 -9.09 -8.79 -11.03
C LYS A 208 -10.58 -8.48 -11.04
N ARG A 209 -11.36 -9.22 -11.84
CA ARG A 209 -12.82 -9.05 -11.89
C ARG A 209 -13.50 -9.35 -10.56
N GLU A 210 -13.00 -10.36 -9.83
CA GLU A 210 -13.55 -10.71 -8.52
C GLU A 210 -13.19 -9.66 -7.45
N LEU A 211 -12.02 -9.02 -7.57
CA LEU A 211 -11.59 -7.94 -6.68
C LEU A 211 -12.46 -6.69 -6.79
N ASN A 212 -13.17 -6.45 -7.89
CA ASN A 212 -14.15 -5.34 -7.97
C ASN A 212 -15.22 -5.43 -6.87
N LYS A 213 -15.47 -6.63 -6.32
CA LYS A 213 -16.44 -6.81 -5.22
C LYS A 213 -16.00 -6.13 -3.92
N ILE A 214 -14.70 -5.90 -3.72
CA ILE A 214 -14.20 -5.29 -2.49
C ILE A 214 -14.58 -3.80 -2.40
N GLU A 215 -14.85 -3.14 -3.53
CA GLU A 215 -15.31 -1.74 -3.56
C GLU A 215 -16.66 -1.54 -2.85
N LYS A 216 -17.46 -2.61 -2.73
CA LYS A 216 -18.75 -2.59 -2.05
C LYS A 216 -18.62 -2.67 -0.53
N ILE A 217 -17.44 -2.92 0.01
CA ILE A 217 -17.20 -2.99 1.44
C ILE A 217 -17.05 -1.55 1.95
N GLU A 218 -17.93 -1.10 2.82
CA GLU A 218 -17.85 0.25 3.41
C GLU A 218 -17.10 0.24 4.76
N ALA A 219 -17.17 -0.89 5.47
CA ALA A 219 -16.48 -1.09 6.73
C ALA A 219 -16.14 -2.57 6.94
N MET A 220 -15.02 -2.81 7.60
CA MET A 220 -14.55 -4.15 7.92
C MET A 220 -13.83 -4.16 9.27
N GLN A 221 -14.13 -5.17 10.08
CA GLN A 221 -13.42 -5.51 11.31
C GLN A 221 -13.11 -7.01 11.29
N TRP A 222 -12.03 -7.40 11.93
CA TRP A 222 -11.66 -8.81 12.04
C TRP A 222 -10.97 -9.10 13.37
N SER A 223 -10.98 -10.37 13.74
CA SER A 223 -10.19 -10.93 14.83
C SER A 223 -9.52 -12.21 14.33
N ILE A 224 -8.18 -12.22 14.33
CA ILE A 224 -7.40 -13.42 14.08
C ILE A 224 -7.51 -14.29 15.33
N LEU A 225 -8.11 -15.47 15.19
CA LEU A 225 -8.30 -16.38 16.31
C LEU A 225 -6.96 -17.07 16.58
N GLN A 226 -6.44 -16.93 17.80
CA GLN A 226 -5.15 -17.50 18.16
C GLN A 226 -5.15 -19.01 17.94
N THR A 227 -4.36 -19.47 16.97
CA THR A 227 -3.91 -20.85 16.91
C THR A 227 -2.73 -20.97 17.87
N LYS A 228 -2.72 -21.99 18.74
CA LYS A 228 -1.53 -22.34 19.53
C LYS A 228 -0.41 -22.67 18.54
N GLU A 229 0.43 -21.70 18.17
CA GLU A 229 1.50 -21.92 17.20
C GLU A 229 2.63 -22.72 17.85
N THR A 230 2.73 -23.99 17.49
CA THR A 230 4.03 -24.67 17.38
C THR A 230 4.63 -24.27 16.03
N ASP A 231 5.25 -23.10 15.98
CA ASP A 231 5.90 -22.58 14.78
C ASP A 231 7.12 -23.42 14.41
N SER A 232 6.97 -24.36 13.46
CA SER A 232 8.13 -24.83 12.72
C SER A 232 8.47 -23.78 11.65
N SER A 233 9.69 -23.25 11.70
CA SER A 233 10.22 -22.29 10.72
C SER A 233 10.23 -22.86 9.28
N SER A 234 10.07 -24.17 9.13
CA SER A 234 10.03 -24.89 7.85
C SER A 234 8.64 -25.00 7.21
N SER A 235 7.55 -24.61 7.89
CA SER A 235 6.21 -24.80 7.31
C SER A 235 6.02 -23.97 6.03
N LEU A 236 5.46 -24.58 4.98
CA LEU A 236 5.14 -23.94 3.71
C LEU A 236 3.67 -23.56 3.58
N VAL A 237 2.83 -24.04 4.51
CA VAL A 237 1.38 -23.81 4.53
C VAL A 237 0.94 -23.48 5.96
N LYS A 238 0.08 -22.48 6.10
CA LYS A 238 -0.52 -22.09 7.38
C LYS A 238 -2.01 -21.86 7.18
N GLU A 239 -2.82 -22.42 8.07
CA GLU A 239 -4.26 -22.17 8.11
C GLU A 239 -4.56 -21.27 9.31
N ILE A 240 -5.18 -20.13 9.05
CA ILE A 240 -5.44 -19.12 10.06
C ILE A 240 -6.95 -18.81 10.09
N PRO A 241 -7.65 -19.18 11.17
CA PRO A 241 -9.06 -18.85 11.35
C PRO A 241 -9.23 -17.38 11.75
N VAL A 242 -10.19 -16.70 11.13
CA VAL A 242 -10.48 -15.28 11.30
C VAL A 242 -11.99 -15.07 11.42
N GLU A 243 -12.43 -14.43 12.50
CA GLU A 243 -13.77 -13.86 12.57
C GLU A 243 -13.78 -12.53 11.79
N VAL A 244 -14.67 -12.37 10.83
CA VAL A 244 -14.81 -11.17 10.00
C VAL A 244 -16.21 -10.57 10.15
N LYS A 245 -16.26 -9.26 10.34
CA LYS A 245 -17.47 -8.44 10.32
C LYS A 245 -17.35 -7.43 9.19
N LEU A 246 -18.28 -7.48 8.25
CA LEU A 246 -18.34 -6.62 7.07
C LEU A 246 -19.59 -5.75 7.12
N PHE A 247 -19.50 -4.55 6.58
CA PHE A 247 -20.66 -3.77 6.17
C PHE A 247 -20.59 -3.62 4.65
N ILE A 248 -21.51 -4.30 3.97
CA ILE A 248 -21.52 -4.35 2.50
C ILE A 248 -22.64 -3.44 2.01
N LYS A 249 -22.31 -2.54 1.09
CA LYS A 249 -23.26 -1.65 0.42
C LYS A 249 -24.44 -2.46 -0.15
N ASP A 250 -25.65 -1.96 0.09
CA ASP A 250 -26.93 -2.57 -0.34
C ASP A 250 -27.29 -3.94 0.29
N ARG A 251 -26.42 -4.53 1.13
CA ARG A 251 -26.66 -5.81 1.83
C ARG A 251 -26.68 -5.67 3.35
N GLY A 252 -25.96 -4.68 3.90
CA GLY A 252 -25.88 -4.42 5.33
C GLY A 252 -24.78 -5.25 6.04
N PRO A 253 -24.87 -5.41 7.37
CA PRO A 253 -23.83 -6.08 8.16
C PRO A 253 -23.82 -7.59 7.96
N VAL A 254 -22.63 -8.17 7.75
CA VAL A 254 -22.39 -9.61 7.63
C VAL A 254 -21.31 -10.03 8.63
N LYS A 255 -21.59 -11.06 9.43
CA LYS A 255 -20.61 -11.68 10.33
C LYS A 255 -20.35 -13.12 9.89
N THR A 256 -19.09 -13.50 9.75
CA THR A 256 -18.70 -14.85 9.31
C THR A 256 -17.33 -15.25 9.85
N ASN A 257 -17.09 -16.56 9.96
CA ASN A 257 -15.79 -17.13 10.31
C ASN A 257 -15.18 -17.72 9.05
N LEU A 258 -13.99 -17.24 8.68
CA LEU A 258 -13.24 -17.71 7.51
C LEU A 258 -11.96 -18.37 7.98
N THR A 259 -11.53 -19.42 7.28
CA THR A 259 -10.18 -19.96 7.44
C THR A 259 -9.38 -19.59 6.22
N PHE A 260 -8.32 -18.80 6.41
CA PHE A 260 -7.41 -18.41 5.35
C PHE A 260 -6.25 -19.38 5.28
N THR A 261 -5.96 -19.88 4.08
CA THR A 261 -4.74 -20.64 3.80
C THR A 261 -3.68 -19.70 3.28
N LEU A 262 -2.53 -19.63 3.95
CA LEU A 262 -1.34 -18.96 3.47
C LEU A 262 -0.34 -19.99 2.97
N VAL A 263 0.31 -19.70 1.86
CA VAL A 263 1.30 -20.59 1.23
C VAL A 263 2.56 -19.83 0.83
N ARG A 264 3.69 -20.53 0.81
CA ARG A 264 4.97 -20.03 0.25
C ARG A 264 5.71 -21.17 -0.44
N ALA A 265 6.52 -20.85 -1.44
CA ALA A 265 7.23 -21.85 -2.24
C ALA A 265 8.43 -22.49 -1.49
N SER A 266 9.02 -21.78 -0.54
CA SER A 266 10.15 -22.23 0.28
C SER A 266 10.18 -21.47 1.61
N PRO A 267 10.99 -21.88 2.61
CA PRO A 267 11.10 -21.18 3.89
C PRO A 267 11.58 -19.72 3.81
N ILE A 268 12.22 -19.33 2.69
CA ILE A 268 12.70 -17.96 2.44
C ILE A 268 11.83 -17.20 1.45
N SER A 269 10.84 -17.86 0.83
CA SER A 269 9.91 -17.21 -0.08
C SER A 269 8.84 -16.45 0.70
N PRO A 270 8.34 -15.32 0.17
CA PRO A 270 7.27 -14.57 0.80
C PRO A 270 5.98 -15.39 0.83
N TRP A 271 5.18 -15.17 1.86
CA TRP A 271 3.85 -15.75 1.95
C TRP A 271 2.90 -15.13 0.92
N LYS A 272 1.89 -15.90 0.51
CA LYS A 272 0.72 -15.46 -0.26
C LYS A 272 -0.55 -15.94 0.40
N VAL A 273 -1.62 -15.17 0.28
CA VAL A 273 -2.92 -15.48 0.91
C VAL A 273 -3.87 -16.08 -0.12
N ASN A 274 -4.45 -17.25 0.15
CA ASN A 274 -5.57 -17.72 -0.64
C ASN A 274 -6.82 -16.87 -0.34
N ILE A 275 -7.27 -16.08 -1.32
CA ILE A 275 -8.40 -15.14 -1.17
C ILE A 275 -9.77 -15.81 -1.34
N ASP A 276 -9.83 -17.03 -1.88
CA ASP A 276 -11.09 -17.69 -2.25
C ASP A 276 -12.12 -17.78 -1.10
N PRO A 277 -11.74 -18.07 0.17
CA PRO A 277 -12.67 -18.06 1.30
C PRO A 277 -13.36 -16.71 1.45
N PHE A 278 -12.60 -15.61 1.29
CA PHE A 278 -13.15 -14.27 1.36
C PHE A 278 -14.13 -14.00 0.22
N LEU A 279 -13.74 -14.24 -1.04
CA LEU A 279 -14.60 -13.99 -2.21
C LEU A 279 -15.93 -14.74 -2.15
N SER A 280 -15.95 -15.92 -1.54
CA SER A 280 -17.17 -16.69 -1.34
C SER A 280 -18.18 -16.02 -0.39
N SER A 281 -17.69 -15.20 0.56
CA SER A 281 -18.50 -14.53 1.59
C SER A 281 -19.13 -13.20 1.13
N VAL A 282 -18.47 -12.50 0.20
CA VAL A 282 -18.86 -11.20 -0.39
C VAL A 282 -19.67 -11.34 -1.68
N LYS A 283 -20.32 -12.49 -1.89
CA LYS A 283 -21.30 -12.67 -2.96
C LYS A 283 -22.49 -11.73 -2.82
#